data_AF-A0A1G2T3U4-F1
#
_entry.id   AF-A0A1G2T3U4-F1
#
_cell.length_a   1.000
_cell.length_b   1.000
_cell.length_c   1.000
_cell.angle_alpha   90.00
_cell.angle_beta   90.00
_cell.angle_gamma   90.00
#
_symmetry.space_group_name_H-M   'P 1'
#
loop_
_entity.id
_entity.type
_entity.pdbx_description
1 polymer ?
#
loop_
_entity_poly.entity_id
_entity_poly.type
_entity_poly.pdbx_seq_one_letter_code
_entity_poly.pdbx_strand_id
1 'polypeptide(L)'
;MKTFVYIAVAIIATILLVASITGRATSTELIRVTTPVPGALVRSPLIVSGQARGNWYFEASFPIRLFDSEGKELAVSVVQAQGEWMTTEFVPFETKLIFISPPTGQVGTLVLQKDNPSGLSEYDNELRIPVRFEGDASDTRIIKLFYYNESKDLDASGNIMCSERGLESVERQVPFSITPVQDAIKLLLQGELTFTEQGRGIETEFPLSGLELVSASLSNGSLALTFADPQNRTSGGSCRVNILRAQVEATAKQFDGVQEVHLAPAELFQP
;
A
#
# COMPACT_ATOMS: atom_id res chain seq x y z
N MET A 1 -79.52 30.12 30.78
CA MET A 1 -79.98 28.77 31.17
C MET A 1 -78.95 27.75 30.67
N LYS A 2 -78.24 27.11 31.61
CA LYS A 2 -77.42 25.88 31.50
C LYS A 2 -76.15 25.89 30.61
N THR A 3 -75.07 26.36 31.23
CA THR A 3 -73.81 25.64 31.51
C THR A 3 -73.61 24.26 30.88
N PHE A 4 -72.48 24.06 30.17
CA PHE A 4 -71.63 22.87 30.31
C PHE A 4 -70.17 23.27 30.04
N VAL A 5 -69.36 23.20 31.10
CA VAL A 5 -67.92 23.42 31.11
C VAL A 5 -67.26 22.06 30.91
N TYR A 6 -66.42 21.91 29.89
CA TYR A 6 -65.54 20.75 29.75
C TYR A 6 -64.15 21.12 30.31
N ILE A 7 -63.83 20.56 31.46
CA ILE A 7 -62.50 20.62 32.08
C ILE A 7 -61.71 19.44 31.50
N ALA A 8 -60.72 19.71 30.64
CA ALA A 8 -59.72 18.72 30.26
C ALA A 8 -58.48 18.93 31.13
N VAL A 9 -58.22 17.99 32.04
CA VAL A 9 -57.04 17.94 32.90
C VAL A 9 -55.89 17.31 32.11
N ALA A 10 -54.85 18.08 31.81
CA ALA A 10 -53.60 17.56 31.26
C ALA A 10 -52.59 17.34 32.40
N ILE A 11 -52.27 16.07 32.67
CA ILE A 11 -51.22 15.67 33.62
C ILE A 11 -49.89 15.71 32.88
N ILE A 12 -49.02 16.66 33.22
CA ILE A 12 -47.63 16.72 32.74
C ILE A 12 -46.78 15.90 33.71
N ALA A 13 -46.31 14.74 33.28
CA ALA A 13 -45.32 13.96 34.00
C ALA A 13 -43.91 14.43 33.63
N THR A 14 -43.27 15.17 34.53
CA THR A 14 -41.87 15.62 34.36
C THR A 14 -40.94 14.46 34.76
N ILE A 15 -40.37 13.77 33.76
CA ILE A 15 -39.32 12.78 33.98
C ILE A 15 -37.98 13.53 34.03
N LEU A 16 -37.39 13.62 35.22
CA LEU A 16 -36.02 14.11 35.42
C LEU A 16 -35.05 12.97 35.08
N LEU A 17 -34.51 12.95 33.86
CA LEU A 17 -33.44 12.03 33.47
C LEU A 17 -32.09 12.67 33.82
N VAL A 18 -31.50 12.28 34.95
CA VAL A 18 -30.09 12.56 35.23
C VAL A 18 -29.27 11.48 34.53
N ALA A 19 -28.81 11.77 33.31
CA ALA A 19 -27.82 10.95 32.63
C ALA A 19 -26.42 11.39 33.09
N SER A 20 -25.73 10.52 33.82
CA SER A 20 -24.30 10.68 34.13
C SER A 20 -23.50 10.61 32.82
N ILE A 21 -22.90 11.72 32.41
CA ILE A 21 -22.05 11.79 31.21
C ILE A 21 -20.63 11.38 31.62
N THR A 22 -20.30 10.09 31.52
CA THR A 22 -18.90 9.68 31.37
C THR A 22 -18.49 9.91 29.92
N GLY A 23 -18.03 11.14 29.63
CA GLY A 23 -17.62 11.54 28.29
C GLY A 23 -16.37 10.78 27.85
N ARG A 24 -16.44 10.08 26.71
CA ARG A 24 -15.24 9.61 26.00
C ARG A 24 -14.39 10.82 25.60
N ALA A 25 -13.09 10.78 25.89
CA ALA A 25 -12.17 11.80 25.40
C ALA A 25 -12.16 11.77 23.86
N THR A 26 -12.30 12.94 23.23
CA THR A 26 -12.15 13.08 21.78
C THR A 26 -10.69 12.82 21.40
N SER A 27 -10.45 12.36 20.17
CA SER A 27 -9.08 12.08 19.66
C SER A 27 -8.11 13.27 19.87
N THR A 28 -8.62 14.51 19.78
CA THR A 28 -7.87 15.76 20.00
C THR A 28 -7.33 15.96 21.43
N GLU A 29 -7.91 15.30 22.43
CA GLU A 29 -7.47 15.36 23.84
C GLU A 29 -6.34 14.36 24.13
N LEU A 30 -6.20 13.33 23.29
CA LEU A 30 -5.23 12.24 23.46
C LEU A 30 -4.06 12.34 22.50
N ILE A 31 -4.26 12.88 21.28
CA ILE A 31 -3.22 12.99 20.27
C ILE A 31 -3.38 14.27 19.44
N ARG A 32 -2.25 14.89 19.11
CA ARG A 32 -2.16 16.11 18.32
C ARG A 32 -1.07 15.94 17.26
N VAL A 33 -1.47 16.06 15.99
CA VAL A 33 -0.53 16.02 14.87
C VAL A 33 -0.17 17.45 14.46
N THR A 34 1.12 17.74 14.42
CA THR A 34 1.68 19.01 13.97
C THR A 34 1.87 18.98 12.45
N THR A 35 2.25 17.84 11.87
CA THR A 35 2.42 17.66 10.42
C THR A 35 2.01 16.23 10.04
N PRO A 36 1.22 16.03 8.96
CA PRO A 36 0.55 17.04 8.15
C PRO A 36 -0.68 17.65 8.85
N VAL A 37 -1.04 18.88 8.48
CA VAL A 37 -2.34 19.47 8.85
C VAL A 37 -3.47 18.90 7.98
N PRO A 38 -4.74 18.87 8.44
CA PRO A 38 -5.86 18.44 7.61
C PRO A 38 -5.92 19.18 6.26
N GLY A 39 -6.05 18.42 5.17
CA GLY A 39 -6.09 18.92 3.79
C GLY A 39 -4.72 19.32 3.21
N ALA A 40 -3.62 19.11 3.94
CA ALA A 40 -2.28 19.38 3.45
C ALA A 40 -2.00 18.60 2.15
N LEU A 41 -1.25 19.25 1.26
CA LEU A 41 -0.71 18.61 0.08
C LEU A 41 0.56 17.86 0.49
N VAL A 42 0.61 16.54 0.29
CA VAL A 42 1.66 15.65 0.81
C VAL A 42 2.34 14.85 -0.30
N ARG A 43 3.65 14.64 -0.18
CA ARG A 43 4.48 13.81 -1.06
C ARG A 43 5.24 12.76 -0.28
N SER A 44 5.77 11.76 -0.98
CA SER A 44 6.67 10.77 -0.42
C SER A 44 8.12 11.29 -0.40
N PRO A 45 8.88 11.11 0.70
CA PRO A 45 8.42 10.64 2.00
C PRO A 45 7.58 11.69 2.74
N LEU A 46 6.49 11.27 3.38
CA LEU A 46 5.69 12.11 4.27
C LEU A 46 6.26 12.03 5.68
N ILE A 47 6.75 13.16 6.19
CA ILE A 47 7.09 13.30 7.60
C ILE A 47 5.79 13.50 8.38
N VAL A 48 5.58 12.65 9.39
CA VAL A 48 4.46 12.77 10.33
C VAL A 48 5.03 13.05 11.71
N SER A 49 4.61 14.16 12.31
CA SER A 49 5.10 14.59 13.62
C SER A 49 3.99 15.17 14.46
N GLY A 50 4.17 15.10 15.78
CA GLY A 50 3.18 15.56 16.72
C GLY A 50 3.51 15.12 18.13
N GLN A 51 2.48 15.00 18.94
CA GLN A 51 2.56 14.54 20.32
C GLN A 51 1.30 13.78 20.70
N ALA A 52 1.45 12.71 21.48
CA ALA A 52 0.34 11.93 22.01
C ALA A 52 0.52 11.76 23.51
N ARG A 53 -0.57 11.63 24.27
CA ARG A 53 -0.50 11.28 25.69
C ARG A 53 0.05 9.86 25.83
N GLY A 54 0.74 9.59 26.93
CA GLY A 54 1.38 8.29 27.15
C GLY A 54 0.44 7.09 26.99
N ASN A 55 -0.84 7.23 27.36
CA ASN A 55 -1.86 6.19 27.20
C ASN A 55 -2.30 5.92 25.74
N TRP A 56 -1.81 6.68 24.77
CA TRP A 56 -1.95 6.40 23.35
C TRP A 56 -0.92 5.38 22.85
N TYR A 57 0.25 5.35 23.49
CA TYR A 57 1.34 4.43 23.18
C TYR A 57 1.12 3.07 23.86
N PHE A 58 1.60 2.03 23.19
CA PHE A 58 1.89 0.74 23.79
C PHE A 58 3.33 0.36 23.45
N GLU A 59 4.11 -0.05 24.45
CA GLU A 59 5.55 -0.29 24.29
C GLU A 59 6.29 0.88 23.60
N ALA A 60 5.97 2.12 24.00
CA ALA A 60 6.51 3.36 23.42
C ALA A 60 6.16 3.60 21.95
N SER A 61 5.20 2.86 21.38
CA SER A 61 4.91 2.92 19.95
C SER A 61 3.42 2.89 19.63
N PHE A 62 3.09 3.22 18.38
CA PHE A 62 1.76 2.99 17.80
C PHE A 62 1.82 2.96 16.27
N PRO A 63 0.88 2.28 15.58
CA PRO A 63 0.88 2.20 14.13
C PRO A 63 0.23 3.42 13.45
N ILE A 64 0.72 3.71 12.26
CA ILE A 64 0.24 4.77 11.37
C ILE A 64 0.07 4.21 9.96
N ARG A 65 -1.07 4.51 9.35
CA ARG A 65 -1.48 3.99 8.04
C ARG A 65 -1.91 5.13 7.13
N LEU A 66 -1.60 5.03 5.84
CA LEU A 66 -2.00 5.98 4.82
C LEU A 66 -2.86 5.25 3.79
N PHE A 67 -4.05 5.77 3.53
CA PHE A 67 -5.01 5.21 2.57
C PHE A 67 -5.30 6.20 1.44
N ASP A 68 -5.62 5.69 0.25
CA ASP A 68 -6.19 6.48 -0.84
C ASP A 68 -7.70 6.73 -0.67
N SER A 69 -8.33 7.34 -1.68
CA SER A 69 -9.76 7.64 -1.71
C SER A 69 -10.65 6.40 -1.81
N GLU A 70 -10.11 5.26 -2.24
CA GLU A 70 -10.82 3.99 -2.39
C GLU A 70 -10.67 3.11 -1.14
N GLY A 71 -9.87 3.55 -0.17
CA GLY A 71 -9.60 2.81 1.07
C GLY A 71 -8.48 1.77 0.94
N LYS A 72 -7.71 1.79 -0.14
CA LYS A 72 -6.52 0.94 -0.30
C LYS A 72 -5.37 1.53 0.50
N GLU A 73 -4.67 0.68 1.26
CA GLU A 73 -3.50 1.08 2.03
C GLU A 73 -2.30 1.34 1.10
N LEU A 74 -1.79 2.57 1.13
CA LEU A 74 -0.63 3.02 0.37
C LEU A 74 0.69 2.83 1.14
N ALA A 75 0.64 2.97 2.46
CA ALA A 75 1.78 2.74 3.35
C ALA A 75 1.37 2.51 4.80
N VAL A 76 2.23 1.82 5.53
CA VAL A 76 2.15 1.62 6.97
C VAL A 76 3.53 1.85 7.58
N SER A 77 3.58 2.45 8.77
CA SER A 77 4.80 2.60 9.57
C SER A 77 4.47 2.50 11.06
N VAL A 78 5.50 2.34 11.88
CA VAL A 78 5.39 2.37 13.34
C VAL A 78 6.00 3.68 13.81
N VAL A 79 5.25 4.40 14.64
CA VAL A 79 5.72 5.61 15.33
C VAL A 79 6.37 5.21 16.64
N GLN A 80 7.50 5.82 16.96
CA GLN A 80 8.18 5.65 18.26
C GLN A 80 8.07 6.97 19.05
N ALA A 81 7.80 6.87 20.35
CA ALA A 81 7.85 7.99 21.27
C ALA A 81 9.29 8.52 21.37
N GLN A 82 9.45 9.84 21.39
CA GLN A 82 10.76 10.50 21.52
C GLN A 82 11.15 10.82 22.97
N GLY A 83 10.51 10.16 23.94
CA GLY A 83 10.77 10.37 25.36
C GLY A 83 10.02 9.39 26.24
N GLU A 84 10.04 9.63 27.55
CA GLU A 84 9.35 8.82 28.54
C GLU A 84 7.83 8.80 28.30
N TRP A 85 7.30 7.65 27.91
CA TRP A 85 5.91 7.48 27.47
C TRP A 85 4.96 7.01 28.57
N MET A 86 5.46 6.48 29.70
CA MET A 86 4.64 6.04 30.83
C MET A 86 4.15 7.25 31.67
N THR A 87 3.42 8.16 31.03
CA THR A 87 2.97 9.43 31.59
C THR A 87 1.56 9.78 31.13
N THR A 88 0.87 10.65 31.86
CA THR A 88 -0.37 11.27 31.38
C THR A 88 -0.10 12.46 30.47
N GLU A 89 1.13 12.97 30.44
CA GLU A 89 1.52 14.13 29.64
C GLU A 89 1.71 13.81 28.15
N PHE A 90 1.75 14.86 27.33
CA PHE A 90 2.05 14.73 25.90
C PHE A 90 3.52 14.41 25.66
N VAL A 91 3.76 13.40 24.84
CA VAL A 91 5.08 12.90 24.46
C VAL A 91 5.24 13.05 22.95
N PRO A 92 6.31 13.71 22.47
CA PRO A 92 6.54 13.92 21.05
C PRO A 92 6.77 12.64 20.27
N PHE A 93 6.45 12.68 18.99
CA PHE A 93 6.75 11.64 18.03
C PHE A 93 7.10 12.21 16.66
N GLU A 94 7.89 11.44 15.89
CA GLU A 94 8.16 11.68 14.48
C GLU A 94 8.34 10.34 13.75
N THR A 95 7.84 10.24 12.53
CA THR A 95 8.13 9.13 11.62
C THR A 95 8.12 9.58 10.17
N LYS A 96 8.56 8.71 9.28
CA LYS A 96 8.50 8.88 7.82
C LYS A 96 7.65 7.77 7.22
N LEU A 97 6.68 8.16 6.40
CA LEU A 97 5.93 7.26 5.53
C LEU A 97 6.47 7.35 4.12
N ILE A 98 6.86 6.21 3.56
CA ILE A 98 7.27 6.08 2.17
C ILE A 98 6.12 5.40 1.43
N PHE A 99 5.58 6.07 0.42
CA PHE A 99 4.45 5.58 -0.40
C PHE A 99 4.64 5.98 -1.86
N ILE A 100 3.87 5.34 -2.75
CA ILE A 100 3.72 5.80 -4.14
C ILE A 100 2.67 6.89 -4.13
N SER A 101 3.03 8.13 -4.52
CA SER A 101 2.08 9.23 -4.57
C SER A 101 0.99 8.94 -5.60
N PRO A 102 -0.29 8.91 -5.22
CA PRO A 102 -1.39 8.97 -6.17
C PRO A 102 -1.35 10.28 -7.00
N PRO A 103 -2.06 10.35 -8.14
CA PRO A 103 -2.12 11.56 -8.97
C PRO A 103 -2.43 12.85 -8.18
N THR A 104 -1.89 13.99 -8.65
CA THR A 104 -2.07 15.29 -8.01
C THR A 104 -3.54 15.57 -7.67
N GLY A 105 -3.81 15.94 -6.42
CA GLY A 105 -5.13 16.36 -6.00
C GLY A 105 -6.09 15.22 -5.64
N GLN A 106 -5.70 13.96 -5.80
CA GLN A 106 -6.43 12.87 -5.14
C GLN A 106 -6.37 13.04 -3.62
N VAL A 107 -7.46 12.63 -2.96
CA VAL A 107 -7.58 12.69 -1.51
C VAL A 107 -7.17 11.36 -0.89
N GLY A 108 -6.61 11.42 0.30
CA GLY A 108 -6.29 10.25 1.10
C GLY A 108 -6.60 10.50 2.57
N THR A 109 -6.45 9.45 3.37
CA THR A 109 -6.61 9.54 4.82
C THR A 109 -5.39 8.99 5.50
N LEU A 110 -4.74 9.82 6.32
CA LEU A 110 -3.74 9.39 7.28
C LEU A 110 -4.45 8.98 8.57
N VAL A 111 -4.19 7.77 9.03
CA VAL A 111 -4.80 7.19 10.24
C VAL A 111 -3.71 6.89 11.25
N LEU A 112 -3.78 7.53 12.40
CA LEU A 112 -2.97 7.19 13.57
C LEU A 112 -3.86 6.36 14.48
N GLN A 113 -3.52 5.10 14.70
CA GLN A 113 -4.33 4.19 15.50
C GLN A 113 -3.72 4.11 16.90
N LYS A 114 -4.55 4.23 17.94
CA LYS A 114 -4.13 3.90 19.29
C LYS A 114 -3.86 2.41 19.34
N ASP A 115 -2.69 2.02 19.86
CA ASP A 115 -2.39 0.60 20.00
C ASP A 115 -3.27 -0.01 21.09
N ASN A 116 -3.95 -1.10 20.76
CA ASN A 116 -4.92 -1.77 21.63
C ASN A 116 -4.65 -3.30 21.67
N PRO A 117 -3.67 -3.75 22.47
CA PRO A 117 -3.32 -5.16 22.58
C PRO A 117 -4.44 -6.06 23.10
N SER A 118 -5.43 -5.47 23.79
CA SER A 118 -6.57 -6.21 24.35
C SER A 118 -7.60 -6.63 23.30
N GLY A 119 -7.62 -5.96 22.14
CA GLY A 119 -8.61 -6.17 21.08
C GLY A 119 -10.05 -5.76 21.45
N LEU A 120 -10.29 -5.17 22.62
CA LEU A 120 -11.62 -4.73 23.04
C LEU A 120 -11.94 -3.36 22.45
N SER A 121 -13.08 -3.26 21.76
CA SER A 121 -13.49 -2.06 21.01
C SER A 121 -13.67 -0.80 21.88
N GLU A 122 -13.83 -0.95 23.19
CA GLU A 122 -13.89 0.15 24.14
C GLU A 122 -12.56 0.90 24.32
N TYR A 123 -11.43 0.28 23.95
CA TYR A 123 -10.10 0.88 23.99
C TYR A 123 -9.58 1.33 22.63
N ASP A 124 -10.33 1.06 21.56
CA ASP A 124 -10.00 1.51 20.21
C ASP A 124 -10.16 3.03 20.13
N ASN A 125 -9.15 3.67 19.55
CA ASN A 125 -9.24 5.08 19.20
C ASN A 125 -8.36 5.33 17.97
N GLU A 126 -8.75 6.29 17.15
CA GLU A 126 -7.97 6.69 15.99
C GLU A 126 -8.07 8.19 15.76
N LEU A 127 -7.03 8.75 15.16
CA LEU A 127 -7.05 10.08 14.58
C LEU A 127 -6.97 9.94 13.06
N ARG A 128 -7.98 10.44 12.36
CA ARG A 128 -8.04 10.50 10.91
C ARG A 128 -7.76 11.91 10.43
N ILE A 129 -6.77 12.06 9.56
CA ILE A 129 -6.37 13.34 8.97
C ILE A 129 -6.54 13.22 7.46
N PRO A 130 -7.47 13.98 6.84
CA PRO A 130 -7.56 14.02 5.40
C PRO A 130 -6.30 14.68 4.84
N VAL A 131 -5.75 14.14 3.77
CA VAL A 131 -4.62 14.70 3.03
C VAL A 131 -4.95 14.78 1.55
N ARG A 132 -4.24 15.62 0.81
CA ARG A 132 -4.25 15.65 -0.65
C ARG A 132 -2.88 15.25 -1.14
N PHE A 133 -2.79 14.46 -2.19
CA PHE A 133 -1.49 14.05 -2.70
C PHE A 133 -0.91 15.10 -3.64
N GLU A 134 0.32 15.51 -3.35
CA GLU A 134 1.26 16.03 -4.34
C GLU A 134 1.83 14.83 -5.11
N GLY A 135 0.97 14.20 -5.91
CA GLY A 135 1.49 13.45 -7.05
C GLY A 135 1.97 14.44 -8.08
N ASP A 136 2.97 14.10 -8.86
CA ASP A 136 3.22 14.81 -10.11
C ASP A 136 2.41 14.10 -11.19
N ALA A 137 1.25 14.64 -11.57
CA ALA A 137 0.52 14.16 -12.75
C ALA A 137 1.35 14.35 -14.04
N SER A 138 2.47 15.08 -13.99
CA SER A 138 3.42 15.31 -15.08
C SER A 138 4.69 14.46 -15.02
N ASP A 139 5.16 14.07 -13.82
CA ASP A 139 6.37 13.24 -13.68
C ASP A 139 5.92 11.78 -13.55
N THR A 140 5.53 11.28 -14.70
CA THR A 140 5.45 9.86 -14.98
C THR A 140 6.63 9.46 -15.85
N ARG A 141 7.04 8.21 -15.75
CA ARG A 141 7.98 7.60 -16.68
C ARG A 141 7.32 6.43 -17.38
N ILE A 142 7.76 6.18 -18.60
CA ILE A 142 7.43 4.96 -19.30
C ILE A 142 8.37 3.87 -18.78
N ILE A 143 7.79 2.76 -18.33
CA ILE A 143 8.50 1.52 -18.06
C ILE A 143 8.05 0.44 -19.05
N LYS A 144 8.90 -0.56 -19.23
CA LYS A 144 8.65 -1.74 -20.05
C LYS A 144 8.37 -2.92 -19.14
N LEU A 145 7.25 -3.61 -19.37
CA LEU A 145 7.00 -4.93 -18.79
C LEU A 145 7.24 -5.96 -19.88
N PHE A 146 8.12 -6.92 -19.64
CA PHE A 146 8.45 -7.94 -20.64
C PHE A 146 7.56 -9.16 -20.41
N TYR A 147 6.75 -9.49 -21.42
CA TYR A 147 5.93 -10.68 -21.48
C TYR A 147 6.42 -11.59 -22.61
N TYR A 148 5.71 -12.69 -22.86
CA TYR A 148 6.13 -13.68 -23.85
C TYR A 148 5.29 -13.59 -25.13
N ASN A 149 5.95 -13.74 -26.28
CA ASN A 149 5.33 -13.86 -27.59
C ASN A 149 5.96 -15.05 -28.31
N GLU A 150 5.26 -16.17 -28.32
CA GLU A 150 5.73 -17.44 -28.91
C GLU A 150 6.13 -17.30 -30.38
N SER A 151 5.43 -16.44 -31.13
CA SER A 151 5.71 -16.25 -32.56
C SER A 151 7.11 -15.70 -32.84
N LYS A 152 7.74 -15.07 -31.84
CA LYS A 152 9.12 -14.53 -31.92
C LYS A 152 10.19 -15.52 -31.46
N ASP A 153 9.80 -16.63 -30.82
CA ASP A 153 10.71 -17.61 -30.22
C ASP A 153 10.79 -18.93 -30.99
N LEU A 154 10.61 -18.86 -32.32
CA LEU A 154 10.63 -20.03 -33.19
C LEU A 154 12.00 -20.22 -33.85
N ASP A 155 12.46 -21.47 -33.91
CA ASP A 155 13.58 -21.88 -34.75
C ASP A 155 13.18 -21.95 -36.24
N ALA A 156 14.12 -22.28 -37.12
CA ALA A 156 13.88 -22.40 -38.56
C ALA A 156 12.87 -23.52 -38.94
N SER A 157 12.58 -24.43 -38.01
CA SER A 157 11.63 -25.53 -38.18
C SER A 157 10.27 -25.24 -37.55
N GLY A 158 10.09 -24.07 -36.90
CA GLY A 158 8.86 -23.68 -36.22
C GLY A 158 8.73 -24.23 -34.80
N ASN A 159 9.81 -24.72 -34.17
CA ASN A 159 9.78 -25.17 -32.78
C ASN A 159 10.09 -24.01 -31.83
N ILE A 160 9.45 -24.04 -30.65
CA ILE A 160 9.72 -23.08 -29.56
C ILE A 160 11.13 -23.30 -29.01
N MET A 161 11.92 -22.23 -28.95
CA MET A 161 13.31 -22.24 -28.48
C MET A 161 13.44 -22.04 -26.96
N CYS A 162 12.41 -21.53 -26.31
CA CYS A 162 12.39 -21.18 -24.90
C CYS A 162 13.46 -20.13 -24.55
N SER A 163 13.62 -19.13 -25.40
CA SER A 163 14.71 -18.16 -25.35
C SER A 163 14.21 -16.73 -25.12
N GLU A 164 15.14 -15.83 -24.78
CA GLU A 164 14.84 -14.40 -24.62
C GLU A 164 14.33 -13.74 -25.92
N ARG A 165 14.46 -14.40 -27.08
CA ARG A 165 13.91 -13.91 -28.35
C ARG A 165 12.40 -13.80 -28.33
N GLY A 166 11.72 -14.62 -27.53
CA GLY A 166 10.29 -14.54 -27.30
C GLY A 166 9.86 -13.39 -26.41
N LEU A 167 10.77 -12.69 -25.74
CA LEU A 167 10.39 -11.58 -24.88
C LEU A 167 9.95 -10.38 -25.72
N GLU A 168 8.78 -9.85 -25.37
CA GLU A 168 8.25 -8.62 -25.95
C GLU A 168 7.77 -7.67 -24.85
N SER A 169 8.22 -6.42 -24.94
CA SER A 169 7.83 -5.40 -23.98
C SER A 169 6.49 -4.77 -24.31
N VAL A 170 5.69 -4.53 -23.27
CA VAL A 170 4.60 -3.57 -23.28
C VAL A 170 4.95 -2.37 -22.42
N GLU A 171 4.44 -1.20 -22.78
CA GLU A 171 4.76 0.04 -22.09
C GLU A 171 3.69 0.40 -21.08
N ARG A 172 4.11 0.87 -19.90
CA ARG A 172 3.22 1.39 -18.86
C ARG A 172 3.74 2.75 -18.42
N GLN A 173 2.83 3.71 -18.32
CA GLN A 173 3.12 5.00 -17.72
C GLN A 173 2.91 4.86 -16.21
N VAL A 174 3.99 4.99 -15.44
CA VAL A 174 3.95 4.87 -13.97
C VAL A 174 4.48 6.16 -13.33
N PRO A 175 3.98 6.54 -12.15
CA PRO A 175 4.57 7.64 -11.39
C PRO A 175 6.05 7.39 -11.11
N PHE A 176 6.87 8.46 -11.04
CA PHE A 176 8.21 8.32 -10.49
C PHE A 176 8.16 7.86 -9.02
N SER A 177 9.06 6.94 -8.65
CA SER A 177 9.15 6.40 -7.29
C SER A 177 10.60 6.18 -6.88
N ILE A 178 10.83 6.08 -5.56
CA ILE A 178 12.15 5.74 -4.98
C ILE A 178 12.49 4.26 -5.20
N THR A 179 11.47 3.40 -5.40
CA THR A 179 11.61 1.95 -5.61
C THR A 179 11.17 1.52 -7.01
N PRO A 180 11.75 2.10 -8.08
CA PRO A 180 11.27 1.96 -9.45
C PRO A 180 11.20 0.51 -9.96
N VAL A 181 12.13 -0.32 -9.50
CA VAL A 181 12.25 -1.72 -9.90
C VAL A 181 11.16 -2.56 -9.23
N GLN A 182 10.91 -2.33 -7.93
CA GLN A 182 9.87 -3.04 -7.18
C GLN A 182 8.49 -2.82 -7.81
N ASP A 183 8.20 -1.58 -8.22
CA ASP A 183 6.91 -1.22 -8.79
C ASP A 183 6.70 -1.87 -10.16
N ALA A 184 7.74 -1.91 -11.00
CA ALA A 184 7.69 -2.58 -12.29
C ALA A 184 7.46 -4.09 -12.15
N ILE A 185 8.12 -4.74 -11.19
CA ILE A 185 7.92 -6.18 -10.94
C ILE A 185 6.52 -6.44 -10.40
N LYS A 186 6.02 -5.64 -9.45
CA LYS A 186 4.63 -5.77 -8.96
C LYS A 186 3.61 -5.61 -10.07
N LEU A 187 3.86 -4.70 -11.02
CA LEU A 187 2.99 -4.48 -12.17
C LEU A 187 3.07 -5.64 -13.18
N LEU A 188 4.27 -6.18 -13.43
CA LEU A 188 4.45 -7.38 -14.25
C LEU A 188 3.65 -8.57 -13.70
N LEU A 189 3.73 -8.80 -12.37
CA LEU A 189 3.05 -9.91 -11.71
C LEU A 189 1.52 -9.82 -11.74
N GLN A 190 0.95 -8.65 -12.04
CA GLN A 190 -0.49 -8.51 -12.26
C GLN A 190 -0.93 -9.11 -13.60
N GLY A 191 -0.02 -9.21 -14.59
CA GLY A 191 -0.29 -9.84 -15.88
C GLY A 191 -1.35 -9.15 -16.73
N GLU A 192 -1.63 -7.87 -16.48
CA GLU A 192 -2.67 -7.15 -17.22
C GLU A 192 -2.18 -6.77 -18.62
N LEU A 193 -2.75 -7.43 -19.63
CA LEU A 193 -2.57 -7.12 -21.05
C LEU A 193 -3.81 -6.46 -21.64
N THR A 194 -3.61 -5.48 -22.50
CA THR A 194 -4.69 -4.87 -23.28
C THR A 194 -5.06 -5.76 -24.48
N PHE A 195 -6.27 -5.58 -25.03
CA PHE A 195 -6.69 -6.30 -26.24
C PHE A 195 -5.76 -6.04 -27.45
N THR A 196 -5.16 -4.85 -27.52
CA THR A 196 -4.19 -4.53 -28.57
C THR A 196 -2.89 -5.31 -28.40
N GLU A 197 -2.42 -5.49 -27.16
CA GLU A 197 -1.21 -6.26 -26.86
C GLU A 197 -1.43 -7.76 -27.12
N GLN A 198 -2.57 -8.29 -26.69
CA GLN A 198 -2.98 -9.67 -27.00
C GLN A 198 -3.13 -9.89 -28.50
N GLY A 199 -3.69 -8.92 -29.23
CA GLY A 199 -3.79 -8.96 -30.70
C GLY A 199 -2.44 -9.03 -31.43
N ARG A 200 -1.32 -8.69 -30.77
CA ARG A 200 0.05 -8.89 -31.29
C ARG A 200 0.63 -10.27 -30.97
N GLY A 201 -0.13 -11.13 -30.29
CA GLY A 201 0.33 -12.45 -29.84
C GLY A 201 1.13 -12.42 -28.52
N ILE A 202 1.03 -11.33 -27.75
CA ILE A 202 1.64 -11.25 -26.43
C ILE A 202 0.73 -11.98 -25.44
N GLU A 203 1.31 -12.91 -24.69
CA GLU A 203 0.63 -13.73 -23.71
C GLU A 203 1.37 -13.67 -22.37
N THR A 204 0.68 -14.05 -21.30
CA THR A 204 1.24 -14.05 -19.95
C THR A 204 0.58 -15.13 -19.11
N GLU A 205 1.38 -15.74 -18.23
CA GLU A 205 0.89 -16.63 -17.18
C GLU A 205 0.62 -15.90 -15.87
N PHE A 206 1.07 -14.64 -15.76
CA PHE A 206 0.72 -13.82 -14.62
C PHE A 206 -0.75 -13.37 -14.70
N PRO A 207 -1.45 -13.23 -13.57
CA PRO A 207 -0.97 -13.45 -12.21
C PRO A 207 -0.94 -14.94 -11.84
N LEU A 208 0.15 -15.37 -11.19
CA LEU A 208 0.26 -16.72 -10.63
C LEU A 208 -0.28 -16.73 -9.20
N SER A 209 -1.18 -17.67 -8.89
CA SER A 209 -1.83 -17.71 -7.58
C SER A 209 -0.82 -17.86 -6.43
N GLY A 210 -0.87 -16.92 -5.48
CA GLY A 210 0.01 -16.87 -4.32
C GLY A 210 1.40 -16.30 -4.58
N LEU A 211 1.78 -16.04 -5.83
CA LEU A 211 3.07 -15.41 -6.14
C LEU A 211 3.04 -13.92 -5.79
N GLU A 212 3.95 -13.49 -4.93
CA GLU A 212 4.08 -12.09 -4.52
C GLU A 212 5.54 -11.68 -4.41
N LEU A 213 5.86 -10.44 -4.81
CA LEU A 213 7.16 -9.84 -4.51
C LEU A 213 7.19 -9.34 -3.07
N VAL A 214 8.04 -9.96 -2.25
CA VAL A 214 8.24 -9.62 -0.83
C VAL A 214 9.20 -8.45 -0.67
N SER A 215 10.33 -8.46 -1.39
CA SER A 215 11.34 -7.39 -1.29
C SER A 215 12.19 -7.25 -2.54
N ALA A 216 12.76 -6.05 -2.72
CA ALA A 216 13.75 -5.74 -3.73
C ALA A 216 14.90 -4.96 -3.09
N SER A 217 16.14 -5.42 -3.24
CA SER A 217 17.33 -4.80 -2.67
C SER A 217 18.42 -4.69 -3.72
N LEU A 218 18.84 -3.46 -4.03
CA LEU A 218 19.90 -3.19 -4.99
C LEU A 218 21.18 -2.78 -4.26
N SER A 219 22.27 -3.50 -4.49
CA SER A 219 23.59 -3.16 -3.96
C SER A 219 24.67 -3.41 -5.01
N ASN A 220 25.50 -2.40 -5.30
CA ASN A 220 26.65 -2.52 -6.21
C ASN A 220 26.34 -3.15 -7.58
N GLY A 221 25.20 -2.82 -8.19
CA GLY A 221 24.81 -3.40 -9.48
C GLY A 221 24.02 -4.72 -9.38
N SER A 222 24.04 -5.37 -8.22
CA SER A 222 23.37 -6.64 -7.99
C SER A 222 22.02 -6.42 -7.30
N LEU A 223 20.94 -6.78 -7.97
CA LEU A 223 19.58 -6.70 -7.48
C LEU A 223 19.12 -8.07 -6.94
N ALA A 224 18.78 -8.13 -5.67
CA ALA A 224 18.07 -9.28 -5.09
C ALA A 224 16.56 -9.02 -5.09
N LEU A 225 15.78 -9.89 -5.73
CA LEU A 225 14.32 -9.91 -5.71
C LEU A 225 13.86 -11.15 -4.93
N THR A 226 13.18 -10.93 -3.80
CA THR A 226 12.63 -12.01 -2.97
C THR A 226 11.14 -12.15 -3.20
N PHE A 227 10.67 -13.36 -3.48
CA PHE A 227 9.26 -13.66 -3.68
C PHE A 227 8.75 -14.69 -2.66
N ALA A 228 7.45 -14.62 -2.40
CA ALA A 228 6.69 -15.70 -1.81
C ALA A 228 5.98 -16.47 -2.94
N ASP A 229 6.12 -17.78 -2.96
CA ASP A 229 5.40 -18.68 -3.88
C ASP A 229 4.94 -19.94 -3.12
N PRO A 230 4.02 -19.82 -2.15
CA PRO A 230 3.60 -20.93 -1.29
C PRO A 230 2.90 -22.07 -2.06
N GLN A 231 2.52 -21.81 -3.31
CA GLN A 231 1.84 -22.77 -4.18
C GLN A 231 2.77 -23.35 -5.25
N ASN A 232 4.06 -23.00 -5.25
CA ASN A 232 5.07 -23.43 -6.22
C ASN A 232 4.63 -23.18 -7.67
N ARG A 233 3.90 -22.10 -7.95
CA ARG A 233 3.38 -21.79 -9.29
C ARG A 233 4.45 -21.33 -10.26
N THR A 234 5.60 -20.89 -9.74
CA THR A 234 6.78 -20.53 -10.54
C THR A 234 7.59 -21.75 -10.97
N SER A 235 7.36 -22.94 -10.40
CA SER A 235 8.04 -24.19 -10.78
C SER A 235 7.31 -24.90 -11.93
N GLY A 236 8.02 -25.73 -12.70
CA GLY A 236 7.46 -26.49 -13.82
C GLY A 236 8.49 -26.73 -14.91
N GLY A 237 8.09 -27.18 -16.10
CA GLY A 237 9.05 -27.55 -17.16
C GLY A 237 10.10 -26.47 -17.49
N SER A 238 11.32 -26.89 -17.82
CA SER A 238 12.48 -26.01 -18.04
C SER A 238 12.22 -24.84 -18.99
N CYS A 239 11.48 -25.09 -20.08
CA CYS A 239 11.08 -24.05 -21.02
C CYS A 239 10.30 -22.92 -20.34
N ARG A 240 9.22 -23.30 -19.65
CA ARG A 240 8.30 -22.38 -18.97
C ARG A 240 9.01 -21.56 -17.91
N VAL A 241 9.76 -22.22 -17.03
CA VAL A 241 10.40 -21.54 -15.90
C VAL A 241 11.51 -20.60 -16.34
N ASN A 242 12.23 -20.95 -17.41
CA ASN A 242 13.21 -20.06 -18.02
C ASN A 242 12.54 -18.82 -18.62
N ILE A 243 11.40 -18.97 -19.30
CA ILE A 243 10.63 -17.84 -19.85
C ILE A 243 10.11 -16.93 -18.73
N LEU A 244 9.51 -17.49 -17.67
CA LEU A 244 9.02 -16.69 -16.53
C LEU A 244 10.16 -15.94 -15.82
N ARG A 245 11.29 -16.61 -15.61
CA ARG A 245 12.51 -15.99 -15.07
C ARG A 245 12.97 -14.83 -15.95
N ALA A 246 13.06 -15.06 -17.27
CA ALA A 246 13.53 -14.06 -18.22
C ALA A 246 12.63 -12.81 -18.27
N GLN A 247 11.31 -12.97 -18.16
CA GLN A 247 10.35 -11.85 -18.05
C GLN A 247 10.64 -10.95 -16.84
N VAL A 248 10.84 -11.56 -15.66
CA VAL A 248 11.18 -10.85 -14.41
C VAL A 248 12.53 -10.17 -14.54
N GLU A 249 13.56 -10.88 -15.01
CA GLU A 249 14.90 -10.33 -15.15
C GLU A 249 14.98 -9.18 -16.15
N ALA A 250 14.38 -9.33 -17.33
CA ALA A 250 14.37 -8.27 -18.36
C ALA A 250 13.62 -7.03 -17.88
N THR A 251 12.50 -7.22 -17.16
CA THR A 251 11.77 -6.11 -16.53
C THR A 251 12.60 -5.41 -15.46
N ALA A 252 13.41 -6.13 -14.68
CA ALA A 252 14.29 -5.51 -13.69
C ALA A 252 15.51 -4.80 -14.31
N LYS A 253 16.16 -5.44 -15.30
CA LYS A 253 17.38 -4.95 -15.97
C LYS A 253 17.16 -3.71 -16.82
N GLN A 254 15.93 -3.26 -17.02
CA GLN A 254 15.64 -2.00 -17.72
C GLN A 254 16.10 -0.76 -16.95
N PHE A 255 16.29 -0.87 -15.63
CA PHE A 255 16.61 0.27 -14.77
C PHE A 255 18.12 0.47 -14.62
N ASP A 256 18.56 1.70 -14.80
CA ASP A 256 19.95 2.09 -14.59
C ASP A 256 20.44 1.66 -13.21
N GLY A 257 21.63 1.06 -13.19
CA GLY A 257 22.23 0.52 -11.97
C GLY A 257 21.87 -0.93 -11.66
N VAL A 258 20.97 -1.59 -12.41
CA VAL A 258 20.75 -3.04 -12.33
C VAL A 258 21.62 -3.73 -13.39
N GLN A 259 22.66 -4.42 -12.96
CA GLN A 259 23.56 -5.19 -13.83
C GLN A 259 23.25 -6.69 -13.75
N GLU A 260 22.98 -7.18 -12.54
CA GLU A 260 22.65 -8.57 -12.27
C GLU A 260 21.37 -8.66 -11.43
N VAL A 261 20.62 -9.74 -11.63
CA VAL A 261 19.37 -10.01 -10.91
C VAL A 261 19.46 -11.39 -10.29
N HIS A 262 19.22 -11.48 -8.98
CA HIS A 262 19.13 -12.73 -8.24
C HIS A 262 17.72 -12.89 -7.70
N LEU A 263 17.11 -14.04 -7.99
CA LEU A 263 15.77 -14.38 -7.54
C LEU A 263 15.89 -15.27 -6.30
N ALA A 264 15.15 -14.93 -5.26
CA ALA A 264 15.13 -15.65 -4.00
C ALA A 264 13.70 -16.05 -3.60
N PRO A 265 13.48 -17.26 -3.04
CA PRO A 265 14.50 -18.26 -2.74
C PRO A 265 14.98 -19.01 -4.01
N ALA A 266 16.09 -19.77 -3.92
CA ALA A 266 16.77 -20.35 -5.08
C ALA A 266 15.94 -21.41 -5.83
N GLU A 267 14.93 -21.96 -5.15
CA GLU A 267 13.96 -22.93 -5.64
C GLU A 267 12.92 -22.30 -6.59
N LEU A 268 12.83 -20.97 -6.65
CA LEU A 268 11.95 -20.30 -7.61
C LEU A 268 12.41 -20.53 -9.05
N PHE A 269 11.43 -20.65 -9.95
CA PHE A 269 11.68 -20.82 -11.39
C PHE A 269 12.61 -21.99 -11.71
N GLN A 270 12.44 -23.12 -11.01
CA GLN A 270 13.19 -24.35 -11.24
C GLN A 270 12.35 -25.42 -11.98
N PRO A 271 13.02 -26.28 -12.80
CA PRO A 271 12.40 -27.40 -13.51
C PRO A 271 11.63 -28.41 -12.63
#